data_AF-A0A3R7EMT1-F1
#
_entry.id   AF-A0A3R7EMT1-F1
#
_cell.length_a   1.000
_cell.length_b   1.000
_cell.length_c   1.000
_cell.angle_alpha   90.00
_cell.angle_beta   90.00
_cell.angle_gamma   90.00
#
_symmetry.space_group_name_H-M   'P 1'
#
loop_
_entity.id
_entity.type
_entity.pdbx_description
1 polymer ?
#
loop_
_entity_poly.entity_id
_entity_poly.type
_entity_poly.pdbx_seq_one_letter_code
_entity_poly.pdbx_strand_id
1 'polypeptide(L)'
;MALLTYENGAWGSIVTTTASYPSLGSLIEMTGSNGTIVWKDGKINVYKLKNNPEPSLDEFKLDPNRPKNIIEDMVLAITKDTQPMVDEKEGRKSVAILNALYESSRTGKTIRVS
;
A
#
# COMPACT_ATOMS: atom_id res chain seq x y z
N MET A 1 9.60 -13.23 -4.21
CA MET A 1 8.93 -13.00 -2.90
C MET A 1 9.90 -12.26 -2.00
N ALA A 2 9.41 -11.31 -1.24
CA ALA A 2 10.16 -10.62 -0.19
C ALA A 2 9.44 -10.73 1.15
N LEU A 3 10.21 -10.82 2.23
CA LEU A 3 9.71 -10.78 3.61
C LEU A 3 10.19 -9.48 4.26
N LEU A 4 9.29 -8.81 4.97
CA LEU A 4 9.50 -7.52 5.60
C LEU A 4 9.21 -7.62 7.09
N THR A 5 9.99 -6.88 7.88
CA THR A 5 9.70 -6.61 9.30
C THR A 5 9.57 -5.10 9.46
N TYR A 6 8.41 -4.65 9.94
CA TYR A 6 8.14 -3.25 10.23
C TYR A 6 8.70 -2.86 11.61
N GLU A 7 8.90 -1.56 11.85
CA GLU A 7 9.44 -1.06 13.13
C GLU A 7 8.61 -1.48 14.34
N ASN A 8 7.30 -1.60 14.18
CA ASN A 8 6.36 -2.06 15.21
C ASN A 8 6.37 -3.59 15.42
N GLY A 9 7.26 -4.32 14.75
CA GLY A 9 7.37 -5.77 14.83
C GLY A 9 6.39 -6.55 13.95
N ALA A 10 5.47 -5.87 13.23
CA ALA A 10 4.61 -6.53 12.26
C ALA A 10 5.43 -7.13 11.11
N TRP A 11 4.92 -8.20 10.51
CA TRP A 11 5.56 -8.85 9.37
C TRP A 11 4.70 -8.68 8.12
N GLY A 12 5.36 -8.60 6.96
CA GLY A 12 4.70 -8.50 5.66
C GLY A 12 5.40 -9.35 4.62
N SER A 13 4.66 -9.72 3.57
CA SER A 13 5.22 -10.34 2.39
C SER A 13 4.84 -9.56 1.14
N ILE A 14 5.76 -9.49 0.18
CA ILE A 14 5.50 -8.95 -1.15
C ILE A 14 5.77 -10.05 -2.16
N VAL A 15 4.75 -10.40 -2.93
CA VAL A 15 4.83 -11.36 -4.02
C VAL A 15 4.39 -10.66 -5.29
N THR A 16 5.26 -10.71 -6.30
CA THR A 16 4.99 -10.16 -7.62
C THR A 16 5.48 -11.15 -8.67
N THR A 17 4.76 -11.25 -9.78
CA THR A 17 5.12 -12.07 -10.94
C THR A 17 4.52 -11.44 -12.19
N THR A 18 5.25 -11.48 -13.29
CA THR A 18 4.77 -11.10 -14.63
C THR A 18 4.28 -12.30 -15.42
N ALA A 19 4.45 -13.52 -14.89
CA ALA A 19 4.22 -14.78 -15.60
C ALA A 19 3.03 -15.58 -15.03
N SER A 20 2.16 -14.97 -14.23
CA SER A 20 0.96 -15.64 -13.75
C SER A 20 -0.02 -15.90 -14.89
N TYR A 21 -0.38 -17.16 -15.10
CA TYR A 21 -1.53 -17.55 -15.90
C TYR A 21 -2.44 -18.50 -15.09
N PRO A 22 -3.72 -18.18 -14.91
CA PRO A 22 -4.38 -16.92 -15.28
C PRO A 22 -3.85 -15.72 -14.47
N SER A 23 -4.22 -14.50 -14.87
CA SER A 23 -3.93 -13.31 -14.06
C SER A 23 -4.64 -13.41 -12.70
N LEU A 24 -3.88 -13.23 -11.62
CA LEU A 24 -4.42 -13.25 -10.26
C LEU A 24 -4.88 -11.88 -9.76
N GLY A 25 -4.56 -10.81 -10.51
CA GLY A 25 -4.88 -9.43 -10.15
C GLY A 25 -3.94 -8.82 -9.11
N SER A 26 -4.34 -7.68 -8.57
CA SER A 26 -3.66 -7.01 -7.45
C SER A 26 -4.41 -7.29 -6.16
N LEU A 27 -3.70 -7.81 -5.16
CA LEU A 27 -4.23 -8.21 -3.87
C LEU A 27 -3.45 -7.53 -2.75
N ILE A 28 -4.17 -6.92 -1.81
CA ILE A 28 -3.62 -6.39 -0.57
C ILE A 28 -4.41 -7.00 0.58
N GLU A 29 -3.71 -7.64 1.51
CA GLU A 29 -4.29 -8.26 2.70
C GLU A 29 -3.62 -7.66 3.93
N MET A 30 -4.43 -7.17 4.86
CA MET A 30 -3.96 -6.75 6.18
C MET A 30 -4.79 -7.47 7.22
N THR A 31 -4.09 -8.15 8.14
CA THR A 31 -4.70 -8.86 9.25
C THR A 31 -4.05 -8.41 10.54
N GLY A 32 -4.89 -8.14 11.55
CA GLY A 32 -4.47 -7.80 12.89
C GLY A 32 -5.29 -8.56 13.93
N SER A 33 -4.99 -8.32 15.20
CA SER A 33 -5.67 -8.95 16.33
C SER A 33 -7.18 -8.66 16.39
N ASN A 34 -7.63 -7.53 15.82
CA ASN A 34 -9.01 -7.04 15.90
C ASN A 34 -9.80 -7.18 14.60
N GLY A 35 -9.19 -7.62 13.50
CA GLY A 35 -9.89 -7.72 12.23
C GLY A 35 -8.97 -7.95 11.03
N THR A 36 -9.61 -8.06 9.87
CA THR A 36 -8.97 -8.32 8.58
C THR A 36 -9.65 -7.49 7.49
N ILE A 37 -8.83 -6.94 6.60
CA ILE A 37 -9.28 -6.33 5.35
C ILE A 37 -8.53 -6.96 4.17
N VAL A 38 -9.28 -7.29 3.12
CA VAL A 38 -8.76 -7.81 1.86
C VAL A 38 -9.29 -6.96 0.73
N TRP A 39 -8.38 -6.31 0.02
CA TRP A 39 -8.66 -5.54 -1.18
C TRP A 39 -8.13 -6.29 -2.40
N LYS A 40 -8.98 -6.46 -3.41
CA LYS A 40 -8.65 -7.10 -4.68
C LYS A 40 -9.21 -6.30 -5.84
N ASP A 41 -8.35 -5.91 -6.78
CA ASP A 41 -8.72 -5.27 -8.05
C ASP A 41 -9.72 -4.10 -7.90
N GLY A 42 -9.46 -3.21 -6.94
CA GLY A 42 -10.31 -2.04 -6.69
C GLY A 42 -11.49 -2.29 -5.76
N LYS A 43 -11.72 -3.53 -5.32
CA LYS A 43 -12.85 -3.91 -4.46
C LYS A 43 -12.37 -4.44 -3.12
N ILE A 44 -13.09 -4.10 -2.06
CA ILE A 44 -12.86 -4.69 -0.74
C ILE A 44 -13.71 -5.97 -0.68
N ASN A 45 -13.03 -7.11 -0.72
CA ASN A 45 -13.67 -8.43 -0.72
C ASN A 45 -13.94 -8.93 0.70
N VAL A 46 -13.10 -8.52 1.66
CA VAL A 46 -13.27 -8.83 3.08
C VAL A 46 -13.06 -7.55 3.87
N TYR A 47 -14.02 -7.23 4.73
CA TYR A 47 -13.82 -6.29 5.83
C TYR A 47 -14.56 -6.83 7.05
N LYS A 48 -13.82 -7.28 8.06
CA LYS A 48 -14.37 -7.92 9.26
C LYS A 48 -13.65 -7.45 10.51
N LEU A 49 -14.42 -7.09 11.54
CA LEU A 49 -13.91 -6.73 12.85
C LEU A 49 -14.49 -7.68 13.90
N LYS A 50 -13.72 -8.02 14.94
CA LYS A 50 -14.21 -8.89 16.03
C LYS A 50 -15.35 -8.25 16.82
N ASN A 51 -15.26 -6.94 17.01
CA ASN A 51 -16.17 -6.18 17.89
C ASN A 51 -17.30 -5.48 17.12
N ASN A 52 -17.31 -5.57 15.79
CA ASN A 52 -18.35 -5.01 14.95
C ASN A 52 -18.78 -6.06 13.90
N PRO A 53 -19.95 -6.71 14.07
CA PRO A 53 -20.42 -7.76 13.17
C PRO A 53 -20.68 -7.29 11.74
N GLU A 54 -21.04 -6.02 11.56
CA GLU A 54 -21.36 -5.43 10.25
C GLU A 54 -20.60 -4.09 10.08
N PRO A 55 -19.28 -4.14 9.89
CA PRO A 55 -18.49 -2.92 9.75
C PRO A 55 -18.75 -2.28 8.39
N SER A 56 -18.96 -0.96 8.38
CA SER A 56 -19.14 -0.17 7.16
C SER A 56 -17.89 0.66 6.88
N LEU A 57 -17.52 0.74 5.60
CA LEU A 57 -16.44 1.62 5.15
C LEU A 57 -16.83 3.11 5.21
N ASP A 58 -18.12 3.42 5.38
CA ASP A 58 -18.63 4.80 5.51
C ASP A 58 -18.09 5.50 6.78
N GLU A 59 -17.54 4.75 7.73
CA GLU A 59 -16.85 5.31 8.89
C GLU A 59 -15.57 6.07 8.50
N PHE A 60 -14.96 5.71 7.36
CA PHE A 60 -13.79 6.40 6.82
C PHE A 60 -14.23 7.55 5.91
N LYS A 61 -14.40 8.73 6.50
CA LYS A 61 -14.69 9.96 5.74
C LYS A 61 -13.45 10.43 4.99
N LEU A 62 -13.52 10.40 3.67
CA LEU A 62 -12.52 10.99 2.81
C LEU A 62 -12.81 12.49 2.64
N ASP A 63 -11.75 13.30 2.52
CA ASP A 63 -11.90 14.72 2.21
C ASP A 63 -12.65 14.87 0.87
N PRO A 64 -13.82 15.55 0.83
CA PRO A 64 -14.58 15.76 -0.40
C PRO A 64 -13.83 16.61 -1.43
N ASN A 65 -12.85 17.41 -1.00
CA ASN A 65 -12.04 18.26 -1.88
C ASN A 65 -10.77 17.57 -2.37
N ARG A 66 -10.54 16.29 -2.02
CA ARG A 66 -9.37 15.56 -2.51
C ARG A 66 -9.40 15.44 -4.04
N PRO A 67 -8.25 15.49 -4.71
CA PRO A 67 -8.15 15.14 -6.13
C PRO A 67 -8.73 13.76 -6.41
N LYS A 68 -9.45 13.59 -7.53
CA LYS A 68 -10.07 12.31 -7.90
C LYS A 68 -9.04 11.31 -8.40
N ASN A 69 -7.91 11.78 -8.92
CA ASN A 69 -6.81 10.98 -9.41
C ASN A 69 -5.50 11.78 -9.43
N ILE A 70 -4.40 11.10 -9.74
CA ILE A 70 -3.04 11.67 -9.75
C ILE A 70 -2.85 12.80 -10.77
N ILE A 71 -3.62 12.82 -11.86
CA ILE A 71 -3.51 13.87 -12.89
C ILE A 71 -4.16 15.15 -12.37
N GLU A 72 -5.34 15.05 -11.77
CA GLU A 72 -6.01 16.18 -11.14
C GLU A 72 -5.17 16.75 -9.98
N ASP A 73 -4.56 15.88 -9.18
CA ASP A 73 -3.65 16.28 -8.08
C ASP A 73 -2.48 17.11 -8.60
N MET A 74 -1.80 16.62 -9.65
CA MET A 74 -0.69 17.33 -10.28
C MET A 74 -1.11 18.67 -10.89
N VAL A 75 -2.27 18.73 -11.56
CA VAL A 75 -2.79 19.99 -12.12
C VAL A 75 -3.09 20.99 -10.99
N LEU A 76 -3.69 20.54 -9.89
CA LEU A 76 -3.96 21.40 -8.74
C LEU A 76 -2.66 21.91 -8.11
N ALA A 77 -1.66 21.04 -7.92
CA ALA A 77 -0.35 21.41 -7.39
C ALA A 77 0.31 22.54 -8.22
N ILE A 78 0.29 22.41 -9.56
CA ILE A 78 0.88 23.42 -10.45
C ILE A 78 0.07 24.71 -10.46
N THR A 79 -1.26 24.61 -10.58
CA THR A 79 -2.14 25.78 -10.78
C THR A 79 -2.38 26.58 -9.51
N LYS A 80 -2.30 25.94 -8.34
CA LYS A 80 -2.54 26.55 -7.03
C LYS A 80 -1.28 26.74 -6.20
N ASP A 81 -0.11 26.39 -6.73
CA ASP A 81 1.17 26.42 -6.02
C ASP A 81 1.11 25.64 -4.70
N THR A 82 0.52 24.43 -4.75
CA THR A 82 0.40 23.52 -3.60
C THR A 82 1.26 22.27 -3.81
N GLN A 83 1.53 21.53 -2.73
CA GLN A 83 2.18 20.23 -2.87
C GLN A 83 1.19 19.16 -3.35
N PRO A 84 1.63 18.22 -4.21
CA PRO A 84 0.82 17.05 -4.55
C PRO A 84 0.60 16.16 -3.33
N MET A 85 -0.43 15.31 -3.36
CA MET A 85 -0.74 14.36 -2.29
C MET A 85 0.41 13.38 -2.00
N VAL A 86 1.23 13.08 -3.02
CA VAL A 86 2.45 12.28 -2.88
C VAL A 86 3.63 13.12 -3.35
N ASP A 87 4.41 13.61 -2.38
CA ASP A 87 5.58 14.44 -2.64
C ASP A 87 6.83 13.61 -2.98
N GLU A 88 7.96 14.28 -3.20
CA GLU A 88 9.22 13.63 -3.53
C GLU A 88 9.78 12.77 -2.39
N LYS A 89 9.46 13.08 -1.13
CA LYS A 89 9.94 12.34 0.04
C LYS A 89 9.18 11.03 0.18
N GLU A 90 7.86 11.08 0.07
CA GLU A 90 7.01 9.88 0.09
C GLU A 90 7.31 8.99 -1.11
N GLY A 91 7.47 9.56 -2.32
CA GLY A 91 7.84 8.80 -3.51
C GLY A 91 9.17 8.05 -3.37
N ARG A 92 10.17 8.67 -2.70
CA ARG A 92 11.48 8.02 -2.47
C ARG A 92 11.40 6.79 -1.58
N LYS A 93 10.42 6.70 -0.66
CA LYS A 93 10.29 5.54 0.24
C LYS A 93 10.03 4.24 -0.52
N SER A 94 9.14 4.28 -1.53
CA SER A 94 8.86 3.11 -2.37
C SER A 94 10.10 2.64 -3.14
N VAL A 95 10.89 3.57 -3.67
CA VAL A 95 12.14 3.27 -4.37
C VAL A 95 13.19 2.66 -3.43
N ALA A 96 13.31 3.20 -2.21
CA ALA A 96 14.22 2.66 -1.20
C ALA A 96 13.89 1.20 -0.85
N ILE A 97 12.59 0.88 -0.69
CA ILE A 97 12.15 -0.49 -0.46
C ILE A 97 12.53 -1.38 -1.64
N LEU A 98 12.21 -1.00 -2.88
CA LEU A 98 12.54 -1.82 -4.06
C LEU A 98 14.04 -2.07 -4.21
N ASN A 99 14.86 -1.05 -4.01
CA ASN A 99 16.33 -1.17 -4.05
C ASN A 99 16.84 -2.13 -2.97
N ALA A 100 16.31 -2.04 -1.75
CA ALA A 100 16.66 -2.96 -0.66
C ALA A 100 16.25 -4.41 -0.96
N LEU A 101 15.11 -4.63 -1.63
CA LEU A 101 14.70 -5.96 -2.08
C LEU A 101 15.67 -6.54 -3.11
N TYR A 102 16.09 -5.72 -4.10
CA TYR A 102 17.07 -6.15 -5.09
C TYR A 102 18.44 -6.44 -4.46
N GLU A 103 18.89 -5.60 -3.53
CA GLU A 103 20.14 -5.81 -2.81
C GLU A 103 20.09 -7.07 -1.94
N SER A 104 18.98 -7.28 -1.21
CA SER A 104 18.75 -8.49 -0.42
C SER A 104 18.79 -9.74 -1.30
N SER A 105 18.14 -9.70 -2.47
CA SER A 105 18.15 -10.81 -3.43
C SER A 105 19.56 -11.12 -3.95
N ARG A 106 20.40 -10.10 -4.16
CA ARG A 106 21.77 -10.28 -4.67
C ARG A 106 22.73 -10.80 -3.61
N THR A 107 22.53 -10.41 -2.36
CA THR A 107 23.47 -10.66 -1.26
C THR A 107 23.05 -11.78 -0.32
N GLY A 108 21.78 -12.17 -0.33
CA GLY A 108 21.19 -13.09 0.63
C GLY A 108 21.07 -12.53 2.05
N LYS A 109 21.25 -11.22 2.23
CA LYS A 109 21.23 -10.56 3.55
C LYS A 109 19.97 -9.74 3.77
N THR A 110 19.61 -9.53 5.03
CA THR A 110 18.59 -8.56 5.42
C THR A 110 19.12 -7.15 5.22
N ILE A 111 18.37 -6.32 4.50
CA ILE A 111 18.70 -4.91 4.26
C ILE A 111 17.76 -4.04 5.09
N ARG A 112 18.33 -3.14 5.89
CA ARG A 112 17.55 -2.17 6.66
C ARG A 112 17.21 -0.98 5.78
N VAL A 113 15.94 -0.59 5.76
CA VAL A 113 15.44 0.62 5.09
C VAL A 113 15.18 1.66 6.18
N SER A 114 15.62 2.90 5.96
CA SER A 114 15.47 4.05 6.85
C SER A 114 14.75 5.18 6.14
#